data_AF-A0A821U5U8-F1
#
_entry.id   AF-A0A821U5U8-F1
#
_cell.length_a   1.000
_cell.length_b   1.000
_cell.length_c   1.000
_cell.angle_alpha   90.00
_cell.angle_beta   90.00
_cell.angle_gamma   90.00
#
_symmetry.space_group_name_H-M   'P 1'
#
loop_
_entity.id
_entity.type
_entity.pdbx_description
1 polymer ?
#
loop_
_entity_poly.entity_id
_entity_poly.type
_entity_poly.pdbx_seq_one_letter_code
_entity_poly.pdbx_strand_id
1 'polypeptide(L)'
;MVNAVKNALDSLKTSKSICELSKGRSKYDYNVLSKYANQGSIKAKRLCNALEHFFAAWAILIESDTLTEQQENILVHELSECYRLEHIVAQFPDSEMREKVGKIVDQVLCRCREMPDYPASQLDEDARVCYASLRMDSHELIDQFLNSCKQKYPKSIYYQWLVRTV
;
A
#
# COMPACT_ATOMS: atom_id res chain seq x y z
N MET A 1 -24.09 -1.70 -2.92
CA MET A 1 -22.79 -1.90 -3.62
C MET A 1 -21.62 -2.18 -2.68
N VAL A 2 -21.58 -1.67 -1.43
CA VAL A 2 -20.51 -1.93 -0.45
C VAL A 2 -20.27 -3.43 -0.15
N ASN A 3 -21.31 -4.27 -0.17
CA ASN A 3 -21.18 -5.71 0.13
C ASN A 3 -20.50 -6.53 -0.97
N ALA A 4 -20.57 -6.12 -2.24
CA ALA A 4 -20.00 -6.91 -3.34
C ALA A 4 -18.47 -6.81 -3.38
N VAL A 5 -17.94 -5.60 -3.14
CA VAL A 5 -16.50 -5.35 -3.08
C VAL A 5 -15.89 -5.95 -1.82
N LYS A 6 -16.58 -5.86 -0.68
CA LYS A 6 -16.15 -6.51 0.56
C LYS A 6 -16.11 -8.04 0.42
N ASN A 7 -17.10 -8.64 -0.25
CA ASN A 7 -17.12 -10.07 -0.53
C ASN A 7 -16.02 -10.51 -1.50
N ALA A 8 -15.69 -9.70 -2.51
CA ALA A 8 -14.57 -9.96 -3.42
C ALA A 8 -13.22 -9.88 -2.67
N LEU A 9 -13.06 -8.88 -1.81
CA LEU A 9 -11.87 -8.69 -0.98
C LEU A 9 -11.73 -9.81 0.07
N ASP A 10 -12.83 -10.24 0.69
CA ASP A 10 -12.84 -11.34 1.67
C ASP A 10 -12.59 -12.70 1.00
N SER A 11 -13.01 -12.88 -0.26
CA SER A 11 -12.67 -14.05 -1.09
C SER A 11 -11.18 -14.10 -1.43
N LEU A 12 -10.57 -12.94 -1.75
CA LEU A 12 -9.15 -12.78 -2.04
C LEU A 12 -8.26 -12.95 -0.79
N LYS A 13 -8.79 -12.60 0.39
CA LYS A 13 -8.10 -12.73 1.70
C LYS A 13 -7.94 -14.16 2.20
N THR A 14 -8.41 -15.17 1.44
CA THR A 14 -8.16 -16.55 1.83
C THR A 14 -6.66 -16.87 1.74
N SER A 15 -6.10 -17.45 2.81
CA SER A 15 -4.67 -17.81 2.89
C SER A 15 -4.17 -18.65 1.70
N LYS A 16 -5.08 -19.41 1.07
CA LYS A 16 -4.82 -20.18 -0.13
C LYS A 16 -4.61 -19.31 -1.37
N SER A 17 -5.45 -18.29 -1.59
CA SER A 17 -5.33 -17.34 -2.70
C SER A 17 -4.05 -16.50 -2.57
N ILE A 18 -3.75 -16.05 -1.35
CA ILE A 18 -2.52 -15.30 -1.04
C ILE A 18 -1.27 -16.17 -1.24
N CYS A 19 -1.29 -17.41 -0.78
CA CYS A 19 -0.21 -18.35 -1.03
C CYS A 19 0.04 -18.53 -2.54
N GLU A 20 -1.02 -18.70 -3.34
CA GLU A 20 -0.92 -18.84 -4.79
C GLU A 20 -0.38 -17.58 -5.48
N LEU A 21 -0.83 -16.39 -5.06
CA LEU A 21 -0.31 -15.11 -5.57
C LEU A 21 1.16 -14.86 -5.17
N SER A 22 1.58 -15.40 -4.02
CA SER A 22 2.95 -15.22 -3.51
C SER A 22 4.00 -16.10 -4.19
N LYS A 23 3.59 -17.22 -4.83
CA LYS A 23 4.51 -18.18 -5.45
C LYS A 23 5.36 -17.49 -6.53
N GLY A 24 6.65 -17.30 -6.22
CA GLY A 24 7.64 -16.71 -7.12
C GLY A 24 7.65 -15.19 -7.21
N ARG A 25 6.81 -14.47 -6.44
CA ARG A 25 6.71 -13.00 -6.49
C ARG A 25 7.08 -12.29 -5.19
N SER A 26 7.12 -13.01 -4.09
CA SER A 26 7.54 -12.49 -2.79
C SER A 26 8.89 -13.08 -2.38
N LYS A 27 9.78 -12.24 -1.83
CA LYS A 27 11.00 -12.67 -1.15
C LYS A 27 10.72 -13.64 0.01
N TYR A 28 9.51 -13.60 0.56
CA TYR A 28 9.09 -14.41 1.70
C TYR A 28 8.01 -15.43 1.31
N ASP A 29 8.21 -16.68 1.72
CA ASP A 29 7.17 -17.71 1.64
C ASP A 29 6.09 -17.45 2.69
N TYR A 30 4.87 -17.18 2.21
CA TYR A 30 3.72 -16.88 3.06
C TYR A 30 3.39 -18.02 4.04
N ASN A 31 3.53 -19.29 3.63
CA ASN A 31 3.23 -20.43 4.49
C ASN A 31 4.22 -20.54 5.65
N VAL A 32 5.50 -20.26 5.36
CA VAL A 32 6.55 -20.22 6.38
C VAL A 32 6.28 -19.08 7.36
N LEU A 33 5.98 -17.88 6.87
CA LEU A 33 5.64 -16.75 7.72
C LEU A 33 4.39 -17.03 8.58
N SER A 34 3.33 -17.58 7.98
CA SER A 34 2.09 -17.93 8.68
C SER A 34 2.34 -18.95 9.79
N LYS A 35 3.18 -19.97 9.53
CA LYS A 35 3.58 -20.93 10.57
C LYS A 35 4.26 -20.24 11.76
N TYR A 36 5.22 -19.35 11.51
CA TYR A 36 5.89 -18.60 12.59
C TYR A 36 4.96 -17.62 13.29
N ALA A 37 4.03 -16.98 12.57
CA ALA A 37 3.01 -16.11 13.15
C ALA A 37 2.10 -16.87 14.11
N ASN A 38 1.67 -18.08 13.73
CA ASN A 38 0.87 -18.98 14.57
C ASN A 38 1.64 -19.49 15.80
N GLN A 39 2.97 -19.49 15.76
CA GLN A 39 3.85 -19.79 16.89
C GLN A 39 4.11 -18.56 17.79
N GLY A 40 3.48 -17.42 17.52
CA GLY A 40 3.58 -16.20 18.32
C GLY A 40 4.64 -15.20 17.87
N SER A 41 5.29 -15.42 16.72
CA SER A 41 6.27 -14.45 16.20
C SER A 41 5.59 -13.16 15.74
N ILE A 42 5.82 -12.07 16.48
CA ILE A 42 5.28 -10.73 16.16
C ILE A 42 5.78 -10.24 14.80
N LYS A 43 7.06 -10.45 14.50
CA LYS A 43 7.65 -10.06 13.21
C LYS A 43 7.02 -10.83 12.05
N ALA A 44 6.81 -12.14 12.21
CA ALA A 44 6.18 -12.94 11.17
C ALA A 44 4.72 -12.51 10.95
N LYS A 45 3.97 -12.21 12.02
CA LYS A 45 2.62 -11.68 11.93
C LYS A 45 2.57 -10.34 11.18
N ARG A 46 3.50 -9.41 11.50
CA ARG A 46 3.60 -8.12 10.80
C ARG A 46 3.88 -8.30 9.30
N LEU A 47 4.78 -9.21 8.93
CA LEU A 47 5.08 -9.55 7.54
C LEU A 47 3.89 -10.20 6.81
N CYS A 48 3.17 -11.11 7.46
CA CYS A 48 1.95 -11.71 6.91
C CYS A 48 0.92 -10.63 6.59
N ASN A 49 0.59 -9.77 7.56
CA ASN A 49 -0.38 -8.70 7.36
C ASN A 49 0.04 -7.76 6.21
N ALA A 50 1.32 -7.38 6.15
CA ALA A 50 1.82 -6.55 5.05
C ALA A 50 1.65 -7.24 3.68
N LEU A 51 1.93 -8.55 3.60
CA LEU A 51 1.70 -9.34 2.38
C LEU A 51 0.22 -9.42 2.01
N GLU A 52 -0.67 -9.64 2.98
CA GLU A 52 -2.13 -9.67 2.75
C GLU A 52 -2.61 -8.37 2.10
N HIS A 53 -2.19 -7.22 2.64
CA HIS A 53 -2.47 -5.91 2.09
C HIS A 53 -1.87 -5.71 0.69
N PHE A 54 -0.62 -6.12 0.48
CA PHE A 54 0.00 -6.04 -0.86
C PHE A 54 -0.75 -6.87 -1.90
N PHE A 55 -1.14 -8.11 -1.58
CA PHE A 55 -1.86 -8.97 -2.51
C PHE A 55 -3.29 -8.48 -2.76
N ALA A 56 -3.94 -7.86 -1.79
CA ALA A 56 -5.23 -7.19 -2.00
C ALA A 56 -5.10 -6.05 -3.01
N ALA A 57 -4.09 -5.18 -2.86
CA ALA A 57 -3.82 -4.13 -3.83
C ALA A 57 -3.45 -4.70 -5.21
N TRP A 58 -2.64 -5.77 -5.24
CA TRP A 58 -2.22 -6.45 -6.47
C TRP A 58 -3.40 -7.04 -7.23
N ALA A 59 -4.34 -7.69 -6.53
CA ALA A 59 -5.54 -8.28 -7.15
C ALA A 59 -6.35 -7.22 -7.90
N ILE A 60 -6.58 -6.05 -7.28
CA ILE A 60 -7.27 -4.93 -7.92
C ILE A 60 -6.55 -4.49 -9.20
N LEU A 61 -5.21 -4.43 -9.14
CA LEU A 61 -4.38 -3.95 -10.24
C LEU A 61 -4.38 -4.86 -11.47
N ILE A 62 -4.52 -6.18 -11.27
CA ILE A 62 -4.52 -7.20 -12.34
C ILE A 62 -5.91 -7.56 -12.85
N GLU A 63 -6.97 -7.26 -12.09
CA GLU A 63 -8.35 -7.59 -12.46
C GLU A 63 -8.92 -6.70 -13.58
N SER A 64 -8.34 -5.52 -13.83
CA SER A 64 -8.79 -4.63 -14.89
C SER A 64 -7.70 -3.70 -15.43
N ASP A 65 -7.78 -3.42 -16.73
CA ASP A 65 -6.89 -2.47 -17.41
C ASP A 65 -7.18 -1.03 -16.96
N THR A 66 -8.45 -0.72 -16.72
CA THR A 66 -8.92 0.59 -16.22
C THR A 66 -9.62 0.39 -14.89
N LEU A 67 -9.20 1.13 -13.86
CA LEU A 67 -9.81 1.10 -12.54
C LEU A 67 -10.87 2.18 -12.42
N THR A 68 -11.93 1.88 -11.68
CA THR A 68 -12.86 2.90 -11.21
C THR A 68 -12.23 3.70 -10.06
N GLU A 69 -12.70 4.93 -9.83
CA GLU A 69 -12.25 5.75 -8.69
C GLU A 69 -12.30 4.99 -7.36
N GLN A 70 -13.35 4.21 -7.12
CA GLN A 70 -13.48 3.42 -5.90
C GLN A 70 -12.38 2.35 -5.80
N GLN A 71 -12.05 1.67 -6.90
CA GLN A 71 -10.98 0.67 -6.93
C GLN A 71 -9.61 1.30 -6.72
N GLU A 72 -9.35 2.47 -7.32
CA GLU A 72 -8.12 3.22 -7.10
C GLU A 72 -7.96 3.60 -5.62
N ASN A 73 -9.04 4.07 -4.99
CA ASN A 73 -9.02 4.45 -3.57
C ASN A 73 -8.74 3.22 -2.67
N ILE A 74 -9.32 2.06 -2.96
CA ILE A 74 -9.05 0.81 -2.22
C ILE A 74 -7.62 0.34 -2.46
N LEU A 75 -7.14 0.38 -3.71
CA LEU A 75 -5.77 0.02 -4.05
C LEU A 75 -4.77 0.88 -3.26
N VAL A 76 -4.98 2.20 -3.23
CA VAL A 76 -4.12 3.13 -2.48
C VAL A 76 -4.19 2.84 -0.98
N HIS A 77 -5.36 2.56 -0.44
CA HIS A 77 -5.52 2.20 0.97
C HIS A 77 -4.73 0.94 1.33
N GLU A 78 -4.99 -0.18 0.64
CA GLU A 78 -4.33 -1.46 0.89
C GLU A 78 -2.81 -1.35 0.71
N LEU A 79 -2.35 -0.64 -0.32
CA LEU A 79 -0.93 -0.43 -0.54
C LEU A 79 -0.29 0.42 0.56
N SER A 80 -0.99 1.44 1.07
CA SER A 80 -0.50 2.28 2.16
C SER A 80 -0.34 1.50 3.46
N GLU A 81 -1.28 0.61 3.78
CA GLU A 81 -1.20 -0.27 4.95
C GLU A 81 -0.02 -1.25 4.84
N CYS A 82 0.21 -1.80 3.64
CA CYS A 82 1.40 -2.59 3.36
C CYS A 82 2.69 -1.78 3.66
N TYR A 83 2.80 -0.56 3.15
CA TYR A 83 3.99 0.28 3.38
C TYR A 83 4.20 0.67 4.84
N ARG A 84 3.12 0.98 5.57
CA ARG A 84 3.20 1.30 7.02
C ARG A 84 3.63 0.11 7.85
N LEU A 85 3.23 -1.09 7.46
CA LEU A 85 3.64 -2.32 8.13
C LEU A 85 5.06 -2.70 7.73
N GLU A 86 5.31 -3.03 6.47
CA GLU A 86 6.63 -3.44 6.03
C GLU A 86 6.81 -3.29 4.52
N HIS A 87 7.31 -2.12 4.08
CA HIS A 87 7.50 -1.80 2.66
C HIS A 87 8.33 -2.83 1.86
N ILE A 88 9.23 -3.59 2.49
CA ILE A 88 10.09 -4.57 1.81
C ILE A 88 9.30 -5.71 1.13
N VAL A 89 8.05 -5.93 1.54
CA VAL A 89 7.20 -6.98 0.95
C VAL A 89 6.49 -6.53 -0.31
N ALA A 90 6.39 -5.22 -0.56
CA ALA A 90 5.78 -4.65 -1.76
C ALA A 90 6.78 -4.71 -2.93
N GLN A 91 6.72 -5.79 -3.71
CA GLN A 91 7.60 -6.02 -4.85
C GLN A 91 6.80 -6.11 -6.13
N PHE A 92 6.89 -5.06 -6.96
CA PHE A 92 6.30 -5.07 -8.30
C PHE A 92 7.20 -5.89 -9.24
N PRO A 93 6.63 -6.72 -10.14
CA PRO A 93 7.40 -7.63 -10.98
C PRO A 93 8.24 -6.89 -12.03
N ASP A 94 7.80 -5.71 -12.47
CA ASP A 94 8.46 -4.90 -13.49
C ASP A 94 8.24 -3.40 -13.24
N SER A 95 8.99 -2.57 -13.99
CA SER A 95 8.92 -1.12 -13.92
C SER A 95 7.60 -0.56 -14.44
N GLU A 96 6.97 -1.22 -15.41
CA GLU A 96 5.70 -0.79 -16.01
C GLU A 96 4.59 -0.81 -14.96
N MET A 97 4.51 -1.87 -14.17
CA MET A 97 3.55 -2.01 -13.09
C MET A 97 3.81 -1.00 -11.98
N ARG A 98 5.07 -0.75 -11.63
CA ARG A 98 5.46 0.31 -10.67
C ARG A 98 5.02 1.68 -11.16
N GLU A 99 5.19 1.97 -12.46
CA GLU A 99 4.76 3.22 -13.07
C GLU A 99 3.22 3.34 -13.11
N LYS A 100 2.50 2.26 -13.44
CA LYS A 100 1.03 2.19 -13.41
C LYS A 100 0.50 2.56 -12.02
N VAL A 101 1.07 1.96 -10.97
CA VAL A 101 0.72 2.28 -9.58
C VAL A 101 1.08 3.74 -9.24
N GLY A 102 2.23 4.23 -9.68
CA GLY A 102 2.61 5.63 -9.51
C GLY A 102 1.59 6.60 -10.10
N LYS A 103 1.10 6.34 -11.32
CA LYS A 103 0.06 7.15 -11.97
C LYS A 103 -1.26 7.15 -11.20
N ILE A 104 -1.68 5.99 -10.70
CA ILE A 104 -2.90 5.86 -9.88
C ILE A 104 -2.77 6.68 -8.59
N VAL A 105 -1.63 6.57 -7.89
CA VAL A 105 -1.36 7.33 -6.66
C VAL A 105 -1.38 8.83 -6.94
N ASP A 106 -0.76 9.27 -8.03
CA ASP A 106 -0.73 10.69 -8.41
C ASP A 106 -2.15 11.20 -8.74
N GLN A 107 -2.97 10.41 -9.44
CA GLN A 107 -4.37 10.73 -9.71
C GLN A 107 -5.20 10.88 -8.42
N VAL A 108 -5.06 9.96 -7.47
CA VAL A 108 -5.74 10.04 -6.17
C VAL A 108 -5.30 11.29 -5.39
N LEU A 109 -4.00 11.61 -5.38
CA LEU A 109 -3.49 12.85 -4.77
C LEU A 109 -4.08 14.11 -5.40
N CYS A 110 -4.15 14.16 -6.73
CA CYS A 110 -4.75 15.27 -7.47
C CYS A 110 -6.23 15.44 -7.11
N ARG A 111 -7.02 14.35 -7.12
CA ARG A 111 -8.44 14.41 -6.68
C ARG A 111 -8.59 14.94 -5.26
N CYS A 112 -7.71 14.52 -4.35
CA CYS A 112 -7.74 15.04 -2.99
C CYS A 112 -7.50 16.56 -2.98
N ARG A 113 -6.58 17.10 -3.79
CA ARG A 113 -6.22 18.54 -3.91
C ARG A 113 -7.34 19.44 -4.36
N GLU A 114 -8.28 18.92 -5.13
CA GLU A 114 -9.38 19.71 -5.68
C GLU A 114 -10.56 19.86 -4.71
N MET A 115 -10.49 19.27 -3.50
CA MET A 115 -11.57 19.35 -2.51
C MET A 115 -11.55 20.71 -1.75
N PRO A 116 -12.65 21.50 -1.79
CA PRO A 116 -12.68 22.91 -1.33
C PRO A 116 -12.34 23.17 0.15
N ASP A 117 -12.50 22.18 1.04
CA ASP A 117 -12.34 22.34 2.49
C ASP A 117 -11.27 21.43 3.09
N TYR A 118 -10.28 21.02 2.29
CA TYR A 118 -9.26 20.00 2.54
C TYR A 118 -8.89 19.74 4.02
N PRO A 119 -9.66 18.91 4.75
CA PRO A 119 -9.26 18.44 6.06
C PRO A 119 -8.23 17.33 5.86
N ALA A 120 -7.47 17.02 6.91
CA ALA A 120 -6.72 15.76 6.93
C ALA A 120 -7.68 14.58 6.71
N SER A 121 -7.63 13.97 5.53
CA SER A 121 -8.42 12.78 5.19
C SER A 121 -7.53 11.54 5.20
N GLN A 122 -8.11 10.39 5.52
CA GLN A 122 -7.39 9.12 5.48
C GLN A 122 -6.88 8.81 4.07
N LEU A 123 -7.69 9.07 3.03
CA LEU A 123 -7.32 8.80 1.64
C LEU A 123 -6.13 9.64 1.17
N ASP A 124 -6.05 10.93 1.53
CA ASP A 124 -4.86 11.74 1.21
C ASP A 124 -3.63 11.25 1.99
N GLU A 125 -3.79 10.85 3.26
CA GLU A 125 -2.67 10.31 4.02
C GLU A 125 -2.14 9.02 3.38
N ASP A 126 -3.04 8.11 2.99
CA ASP A 126 -2.72 6.85 2.31
C ASP A 126 -1.99 7.09 0.99
N ALA A 127 -2.51 8.02 0.18
CA ALA A 127 -1.91 8.38 -1.10
C ALA A 127 -0.51 8.99 -0.92
N ARG A 128 -0.29 9.80 0.12
CA ARG A 128 1.03 10.36 0.44
C ARG A 128 2.02 9.31 0.94
N VAL A 129 1.57 8.33 1.72
CA VAL A 129 2.40 7.19 2.13
C VAL A 129 2.87 6.40 0.91
N CYS A 130 1.95 6.10 0.00
CA CYS A 130 2.25 5.42 -1.26
C CYS A 130 3.23 6.24 -2.11
N TYR A 131 2.97 7.54 -2.28
CA TYR A 131 3.83 8.43 -3.06
C TYR A 131 5.25 8.44 -2.52
N ALA A 132 5.41 8.57 -1.19
CA ALA A 132 6.70 8.58 -0.54
C ALA A 132 7.44 7.25 -0.73
N SER A 133 6.75 6.14 -0.45
CA SER A 133 7.32 4.79 -0.56
C SER A 133 7.78 4.45 -1.98
N LEU A 134 7.00 4.84 -2.99
CA LEU A 134 7.30 4.58 -4.39
C LEU A 134 8.49 5.39 -4.92
N ARG A 135 8.93 6.43 -4.21
CA ARG A 135 9.97 7.37 -4.65
C ARG A 135 11.11 7.51 -3.62
N MET A 136 11.23 6.58 -2.68
CA MET A 136 12.30 6.59 -1.66
C MET A 136 13.72 6.56 -2.26
N ASP A 137 13.86 6.09 -3.50
CA ASP A 137 15.11 6.07 -4.27
C ASP A 137 15.48 7.44 -4.90
N SER A 138 14.61 8.46 -4.82
CA SER A 138 14.82 9.79 -5.41
C SER A 138 14.97 10.87 -4.33
N HIS A 139 16.21 11.09 -3.89
CA HIS A 139 16.53 11.93 -2.72
C HIS A 139 16.14 13.41 -2.82
N GLU A 140 16.32 14.09 -3.96
CA GLU A 140 16.17 15.56 -3.97
C GLU A 140 14.72 16.06 -3.86
N LEU A 141 13.75 15.28 -4.35
CA LEU A 141 12.32 15.68 -4.36
C LEU A 141 11.53 15.12 -3.19
N ILE A 142 12.03 14.05 -2.55
CA ILE A 142 11.32 13.36 -1.47
C ILE A 142 11.32 14.18 -0.17
N ASP A 143 12.40 14.91 0.15
CA ASP A 143 12.53 15.63 1.41
C ASP A 143 11.51 16.76 1.60
N GLN A 144 11.33 17.59 0.57
CA GLN A 144 10.33 18.66 0.58
C GLN A 144 8.92 18.09 0.71
N PHE A 145 8.65 17.00 -0.01
CA PHE A 145 7.37 16.30 0.05
C PHE A 145 7.12 15.73 1.46
N LEU A 146 8.09 15.05 2.07
CA LEU A 146 7.98 14.48 3.41
C LEU A 146 7.76 15.55 4.48
N ASN A 147 8.43 16.70 4.36
CA ASN A 147 8.20 17.84 5.25
C ASN A 147 6.77 18.37 5.13
N SER A 148 6.22 18.50 3.92
CA SER A 148 4.81 18.87 3.72
C SER A 148 3.85 17.85 4.35
N CYS A 149 4.18 16.55 4.27
CA CYS A 149 3.38 15.49 4.88
C CYS A 149 3.39 15.57 6.40
N LYS A 150 4.55 15.86 7.02
CA LYS A 150 4.64 16.06 8.48
C LYS A 150 3.83 17.25 8.97
N GLN A 151 3.85 18.37 8.26
CA GLN A 151 3.08 19.56 8.64
C GLN A 151 1.57 19.28 8.59
N LYS A 152 1.14 18.52 7.57
CA LYS A 152 -0.27 18.18 7.39
C LYS A 152 -0.75 17.05 8.32
N TYR A 153 0.12 16.08 8.59
CA TYR A 153 -0.15 14.90 9.41
C TYR A 153 0.86 14.76 10.56
N PRO A 154 0.88 15.71 11.53
CA PRO A 154 1.92 15.76 12.56
C PRO A 154 1.89 14.56 13.52
N LYS A 155 0.74 13.88 13.63
CA LYS A 155 0.56 12.70 14.48
C LYS A 155 0.93 11.38 13.79
N SER A 156 1.24 11.40 12.50
CA SER A 156 1.57 10.17 11.76
C SER A 156 2.98 9.71 12.09
N ILE A 157 3.08 8.57 12.78
CA ILE A 157 4.36 7.95 13.16
C ILE A 157 5.17 7.59 11.91
N TYR A 158 4.48 7.25 10.81
CA TYR A 158 5.11 6.86 9.56
C TYR A 158 6.04 7.96 9.01
N TYR A 159 5.55 9.19 8.86
CA TYR A 159 6.37 10.31 8.37
C TYR A 159 7.47 10.73 9.34
N GLN A 160 7.28 10.49 10.64
CA GLN A 160 8.32 10.73 11.64
C GLN A 160 9.49 9.74 11.48
N TRP A 161 9.19 8.49 11.14
CA TRP A 161 10.19 7.44 10.93
C TRP A 161 10.91 7.60 9.59
N LEU A 162 10.17 7.86 8.49
CA LEU A 162 10.74 7.88 7.14
C LEU A 162 11.86 8.93 6.97
N VAL A 163 11.70 10.11 7.56
CA VAL A 163 12.72 11.20 7.47
C VAL A 163 13.99 10.88 8.26
N ARG A 164 14.01 9.84 9.10
CA ARG A 164 15.24 9.38 9.77
C ARG A 164 16.00 8.34 8.94
N THR A 165 15.37 7.79 7.91
CA THR A 165 15.89 6.69 7.10
C THR A 165 16.28 7.11 5.67
N VAL A 166 15.82 8.28 5.23
CA VAL A 166 16.30 8.99 4.05
C VAL A 166 17.35 10.01 4.51
#